data_AF-A0A3Q2V3T7-F1
#
_entry.id   AF-A0A3Q2V3T7-F1
#
_cell.length_a   1.000
_cell.length_b   1.000
_cell.length_c   1.000
_cell.angle_alpha   90.00
_cell.angle_beta   90.00
_cell.angle_gamma   90.00
#
_symmetry.space_group_name_H-M   'P 1'
#
loop_
_entity.id
_entity.type
_entity.pdbx_description
1 polymer ?
#
loop_
_entity_poly.entity_id
_entity_poly.type
_entity_poly.pdbx_seq_one_letter_code
_entity_poly.pdbx_strand_id
1 'polypeptide(L)' 'MQSDVNHMTKQRLLQTKGLSKEVRGGLNLGKKISVPKDVMMEELNLLSNRGSRMFQERQKRAERFTVESAANTSNVRK' A
#
# COMPACT_ATOMS: atom_id res chain seq x y z
N MET A 1 -25.87 -9.84 40.48
CA MET A 1 -24.69 -8.96 40.61
C MET A 1 -23.42 -9.64 40.10
N GLN A 2 -22.81 -10.62 40.79
CA GLN A 2 -21.59 -11.30 40.29
C GLN A 2 -21.86 -12.28 39.13
N SER A 3 -23.03 -12.90 39.08
CA SER A 3 -23.49 -13.79 38.00
C SER A 3 -23.49 -13.10 36.63
N ASP A 4 -23.92 -11.84 36.60
CA ASP A 4 -24.18 -11.10 35.37
C ASP A 4 -22.86 -10.61 34.75
N VAL A 5 -21.91 -10.20 35.60
CA VAL A 5 -20.53 -9.88 35.20
C VAL A 5 -19.84 -11.11 34.60
N ASN A 6 -20.07 -12.29 35.18
CA ASN A 6 -19.52 -13.55 34.67
C ASN A 6 -20.12 -13.93 33.31
N HIS A 7 -21.43 -13.74 33.12
CA HIS A 7 -22.10 -13.95 31.83
C HIS A 7 -21.55 -13.03 30.74
N MET A 8 -21.39 -11.73 31.04
CA MET A 8 -20.83 -10.75 30.10
C MET A 8 -19.35 -11.01 29.79
N THR A 9 -18.61 -11.61 30.73
CA THR A 9 -17.21 -12.00 30.53
C THR A 9 -17.12 -13.22 29.61
N LYS A 10 -18.02 -14.20 29.76
CA LYS A 10 -18.13 -15.35 28.84
C LYS A 10 -18.51 -14.91 27.43
N GLN A 11 -19.48 -14.01 27.30
CA GLN A 11 -19.88 -13.39 26.03
C GLN A 11 -18.69 -12.71 25.33
N ARG A 12 -17.97 -11.84 26.04
CA ARG A 12 -16.78 -11.17 25.50
C ARG A 12 -15.69 -12.15 25.08
N LEU A 13 -15.41 -13.17 25.91
CA LEU A 13 -14.42 -14.19 25.59
C LEU A 13 -14.76 -14.96 24.31
N LEU A 14 -16.04 -15.26 24.09
CA LEU A 14 -16.51 -15.92 22.86
C LEU A 14 -16.35 -15.01 21.64
N GLN A 15 -16.70 -13.73 21.76
CA GLN A 15 -16.52 -12.74 20.68
C GLN A 15 -15.04 -12.56 20.31
N THR A 16 -14.15 -12.39 21.29
CA THR A 16 -12.70 -12.28 21.06
C THR A 16 -12.13 -13.54 20.40
N LYS A 17 -12.59 -14.73 20.82
CA LYS A 17 -12.18 -15.99 20.19
C LYS A 17 -12.62 -16.07 18.72
N GLY A 18 -13.82 -15.59 18.38
CA GLY A 18 -14.31 -15.48 16.99
C GLY A 18 -13.42 -14.58 16.14
N LEU A 19 -13.18 -13.35 16.58
CA LEU A 19 -12.32 -12.38 15.89
C LEU A 19 -10.89 -12.91 15.71
N SER A 20 -10.35 -13.60 16.72
CA SER A 20 -9.02 -14.21 16.60
C SER A 20 -8.96 -15.36 15.60
N LYS A 21 -10.07 -16.06 15.34
CA LYS A 21 -10.14 -17.11 14.30
C LYS A 21 -10.17 -16.49 12.90
N GLU A 22 -10.87 -15.38 12.71
CA GLU A 22 -10.87 -14.62 11.44
C GLU A 22 -9.46 -14.13 11.09
N VAL A 23 -8.70 -13.62 12.08
CA VAL A 23 -7.31 -13.19 11.87
C VAL A 23 -6.34 -14.36 11.67
N ARG A 24 -6.60 -15.53 12.28
CA ARG A 24 -5.78 -16.75 12.11
C ARG A 24 -5.96 -17.43 10.75
N GLY A 25 -7.04 -17.15 10.03
CA GLY A 25 -7.15 -17.44 8.61
C GLY A 25 -6.24 -16.47 7.87
N GLY A 26 -4.94 -16.77 7.86
CA GLY A 26 -3.91 -15.89 7.32
C GLY A 26 -4.38 -15.23 6.04
N LEU A 27 -4.30 -13.90 6.00
CA LEU A 27 -4.65 -13.13 4.80
C LEU A 27 -3.93 -13.79 3.63
N ASN A 28 -4.69 -14.33 2.66
CA ASN A 28 -4.10 -14.92 1.47
C ASN A 28 -3.60 -13.76 0.59
N LEU A 29 -2.47 -13.18 0.99
CA LEU A 29 -1.85 -12.03 0.34
C LEU A 29 -1.17 -12.42 -0.99
N GLY A 30 -1.49 -13.60 -1.53
CA GLY A 30 -0.86 -14.17 -2.71
C GLY A 30 0.62 -14.47 -2.50
N LYS A 31 1.26 -14.99 -3.54
CA LYS A 31 2.72 -15.13 -3.56
C LYS A 31 3.32 -13.72 -3.64
N LYS A 32 4.23 -13.37 -2.73
CA LYS A 32 5.05 -12.17 -2.90
C LYS A 32 5.90 -12.35 -4.15
N ILE A 33 5.50 -11.69 -5.23
CA ILE A 33 6.31 -11.56 -6.44
C ILE A 33 7.47 -10.63 -6.06
N SER A 34 8.62 -11.20 -5.70
CA SER A 34 9.88 -10.45 -5.69
C SER A 34 10.18 -10.13 -7.15
N VAL A 35 10.14 -8.89 -7.65
CA VAL A 35 10.54 -7.62 -7.05
C VAL A 35 9.41 -6.59 -7.23
N PRO A 36 8.69 -6.17 -6.18
CA PRO A 36 7.56 -5.25 -6.31
C PRO A 36 7.94 -3.90 -6.93
N LYS A 37 9.22 -3.51 -6.89
CA LYS A 37 9.70 -2.27 -7.50
C LYS A 37 9.65 -2.34 -9.03
N ASP A 38 10.18 -3.39 -9.65
CA ASP A 38 10.33 -3.43 -11.11
C ASP A 38 8.96 -3.56 -11.79
N VAL A 39 8.11 -4.46 -11.28
CA VAL A 39 6.71 -4.59 -11.75
C VAL A 39 5.90 -3.32 -11.46
N MET A 40 6.05 -2.69 -10.29
CA MET A 40 5.35 -1.42 -10.02
C MET A 40 5.81 -0.31 -10.95
N MET A 41 7.10 -0.22 -11.30
CA MET A 41 7.60 0.78 -12.24
C MET A 41 7.05 0.52 -13.65
N GLU A 42 7.00 -0.74 -14.11
CA GLU A 42 6.39 -1.11 -15.38
C GLU A 42 4.89 -0.74 -15.44
N GLU A 43 4.14 -1.07 -14.39
CA GLU A 43 2.71 -0.76 -14.28
C GLU A 43 2.42 0.75 -14.13
N LEU A 44 3.30 1.50 -13.46
CA LEU A 44 3.18 2.95 -13.33
C LEU A 44 3.61 3.70 -14.60
N ASN A 45 4.42 3.08 -15.46
CA ASN A 45 4.74 3.61 -16.79
C ASN A 45 3.56 3.47 -17.76
N LEU A 46 2.66 2.51 -17.55
CA LEU A 46 1.46 2.31 -18.36
C LEU A 46 0.38 3.38 -18.03
N LEU A 47 0.14 4.35 -18.92
CA LEU A 47 -0.87 5.45 -18.78
C LEU A 47 -2.35 5.00 -18.74
N SER A 48 -2.60 3.71 -18.62
CA SER A 48 -3.90 3.05 -18.74
C SER A 48 -4.85 3.35 -17.58
N ASN A 49 -4.35 3.67 -16.38
CA ASN A 49 -5.16 3.83 -15.18
C ASN A 49 -4.91 5.17 -14.45
N ARG A 50 -5.78 5.51 -13.49
CA ARG A 50 -5.67 6.78 -12.73
C ARG A 50 -4.39 6.83 -11.88
N GLY A 51 -3.97 5.70 -11.31
CA GLY A 51 -2.79 5.60 -10.45
C GLY A 51 -1.50 5.94 -11.21
N SER A 52 -1.31 5.36 -12.39
CA SER A 52 -0.14 5.62 -13.24
C SER A 52 -0.07 7.07 -13.73
N ARG A 53 -1.21 7.68 -14.08
CA ARG A 53 -1.27 9.12 -14.40
C ARG A 53 -0.88 10.00 -13.22
N MET A 54 -1.39 9.70 -12.02
CA MET A 54 -1.04 10.46 -10.81
C MET A 54 0.44 10.33 -10.47
N PHE A 55 1.05 9.16 -10.70
CA PHE A 55 2.47 8.96 -10.51
C PHE A 55 3.31 9.82 -11.46
N GLN A 56 2.99 9.85 -12.76
CA GLN A 56 3.70 10.69 -13.72
C GLN A 56 3.56 12.19 -13.42
N GLU A 57 2.36 12.64 -13.07
CA GLU A 57 2.16 14.05 -12.66
C GLU A 57 2.92 14.39 -11.37
N ARG A 58 3.09 13.42 -10.47
CA ARG A 58 3.94 13.58 -9.30
C ARG A 58 5.42 13.68 -9.68
N GLN A 59 5.91 12.86 -10.62
CA GLN A 59 7.29 12.96 -11.12
C GLN A 59 7.55 14.33 -11.75
N LYS A 60 6.67 14.80 -12.65
CA LYS A 60 6.76 16.15 -13.24
C LYS A 60 6.76 17.26 -12.20
N ARG A 61 5.97 17.13 -11.13
CA ARG A 61 5.97 18.11 -10.03
C ARG A 61 7.28 18.05 -9.25
N ALA A 62 7.80 16.85 -8.96
CA ALA A 62 9.06 16.66 -8.25
C ALA A 62 10.26 17.22 -9.03
N GLU A 63 10.29 17.03 -10.35
CA GLU A 63 11.31 17.57 -11.26
C GLU A 63 11.45 19.09 -11.18
N ARG A 64 10.35 19.82 -10.94
CA ARG A 64 10.37 21.29 -10.78
C ARG A 64 11.11 21.74 -9.52
N PHE A 65 11.20 20.88 -8.52
CA PHE A 65 11.82 21.19 -7.23
C PHE A 65 13.17 20.49 -7.05
N THR A 66 13.61 19.69 -8.03
CA THR A 66 14.94 19.06 -8.03
C THR A 66 15.90 19.87 -8.90
N VAL A 67 16.86 20.52 -8.26
CA VAL A 67 17.87 21.40 -8.90
C VAL A 67 18.68 20.64 -9.97
N GLU A 68 18.95 19.36 -9.76
CA GLU A 68 19.75 18.50 -10.64
C GLU A 68 19.06 18.23 -12.00
N SER A 69 17.73 18.29 -12.10
CA SER A 69 17.00 18.02 -13.34
C SER A 69 17.17 19.14 -14.38
N ALA A 70 17.33 20.40 -13.91
CA ALA A 70 17.57 21.55 -14.79
C ALA A 70 18.89 21.44 -15.57
N ALA A 71 19.93 20.87 -14.95
CA ALA A 71 21.26 20.70 -15.56
C ALA A 71 21.31 19.58 -16.63
N ASN A 72 20.38 18.62 -16.61
CA ASN A 72 20.33 17.60 -17.65
C ASN A 72 19.72 18.13 -18.96
N THR A 73 18.81 19.11 -18.90
CA THR A 73 18.23 19.73 -20.11
C THR A 73 19.25 20.56 -20.91
N SER A 74 20.32 21.05 -20.28
CA SER A 74 21.41 21.73 -20.98
C SER A 74 22.39 20.77 -21.66
N ASN A 75 22.40 19.49 -21.29
CA ASN A 75 23.33 18.49 -21.84
C ASN A 75 22.77 17.69 -23.02
N VAL A 76 21.46 17.77 -23.31
CA VAL A 76 20.81 17.09 -24.46
C VAL A 76 20.92 17.89 -25.76
N ARG A 77 21.47 19.11 -25.72
CA ARG A 77 21.67 19.99 -26.90
C ARG A 77 23.12 20.04 -27.41
N LYS A 78 23.85 18.92 -27.33
CA LYS A 78 25.13 18.76 -28.04
C LYS A 78 25.07 17.58 -28.98
#